data_AF-A0A7X0XBK7-F1
#
_entry.id   AF-A0A7X0XBK7-F1
#
_cell.length_a   1.000
_cell.length_b   1.000
_cell.length_c   1.000
_cell.angle_alpha   90.00
_cell.angle_beta   90.00
_cell.angle_gamma   90.00
#
_symmetry.space_group_name_H-M   'P 1'
#
loop_
_entity.id
_entity.type
_entity.pdbx_description
1 polymer ?
#
loop_
_entity_poly.entity_id
_entity_poly.type
_entity_poly.pdbx_seq_one_letter_code
_entity_poly.pdbx_strand_id
1 'polypeptide(L)'
;MTKKFNVGDRVQCIFENEVRIDTVIEVNVDNDCKLALTEREKWFFCQDIAPAPALVLVPQNVGDYISSWKGVSGRTSEQELYFLLERHYEDIDMRNGNGFEEGSVGDWIQRNFEQFIIAVLNGYEIDKTETEPLYEIVIVRRDDRQLLFEIGYSIEVRNESDNEGYWKQQFTEAEILKIDKANGTNYRLFAVRVEEVE
;
A
#
# COMPACT_ATOMS: atom_id res chain seq x y z
N MET A 1 -28.49 23.60 -4.12
CA MET A 1 -28.60 22.13 -4.01
C MET A 1 -27.76 21.71 -2.83
N THR A 2 -28.35 21.14 -1.79
CA THR A 2 -27.60 20.64 -0.62
C THR A 2 -26.88 19.37 -1.03
N LYS A 3 -25.56 19.33 -0.85
CA LYS A 3 -24.73 18.17 -1.17
C LYS A 3 -25.11 17.05 -0.19
N LYS A 4 -25.49 15.88 -0.72
CA LYS A 4 -25.81 14.70 0.10
C LYS A 4 -24.57 13.83 0.18
N PHE A 5 -24.18 13.48 1.40
CA PHE A 5 -23.10 12.54 1.69
C PHE A 5 -23.70 11.24 2.22
N ASN A 6 -23.00 10.15 2.01
CA ASN A 6 -23.37 8.82 2.48
C ASN A 6 -22.31 8.30 3.46
N VAL A 7 -22.70 7.34 4.28
CA VAL A 7 -21.75 6.58 5.10
C VAL A 7 -20.74 5.89 4.18
N GLY A 8 -19.46 6.02 4.50
CA GLY A 8 -18.33 5.57 3.67
C GLY A 8 -17.73 6.64 2.77
N ASP A 9 -18.39 7.78 2.56
CA ASP A 9 -17.83 8.85 1.73
C ASP A 9 -16.58 9.45 2.37
N ARG A 10 -15.55 9.66 1.55
CA ARG A 10 -14.34 10.39 1.95
C ARG A 10 -14.58 11.89 1.79
N VAL A 11 -14.44 12.62 2.88
CA VAL A 11 -14.72 14.07 2.95
C VAL A 11 -13.54 14.81 3.55
N GLN A 12 -13.44 16.10 3.24
CA GLN A 12 -12.53 17.05 3.88
C GLN A 12 -13.32 18.04 4.72
N CYS A 13 -12.79 18.41 5.87
CA CYS A 13 -13.37 19.38 6.79
C CYS A 13 -12.26 20.27 7.38
N ILE A 14 -12.65 21.42 7.94
CA ILE A 14 -11.74 22.23 8.77
C ILE A 14 -11.99 21.85 10.22
N PHE A 15 -10.95 21.37 10.88
CA PHE A 15 -10.99 20.99 12.28
C PHE A 15 -9.76 21.52 13.00
N GLU A 16 -9.97 22.25 14.09
CA GLU A 16 -8.88 22.87 14.87
C GLU A 16 -7.95 23.76 14.00
N ASN A 17 -8.53 24.43 13.01
CA ASN A 17 -7.86 25.26 11.99
C ASN A 17 -6.98 24.50 10.99
N GLU A 18 -7.12 23.19 10.90
CA GLU A 18 -6.42 22.35 9.92
C GLU A 18 -7.42 21.69 8.97
N VAL A 19 -7.02 21.51 7.71
CA VAL A 19 -7.78 20.69 6.76
C VAL A 19 -7.53 19.22 7.10
N ARG A 20 -8.60 18.47 7.32
CA ARG A 20 -8.55 17.04 7.63
C ARG A 20 -9.41 16.28 6.64
N ILE A 21 -8.89 15.14 6.19
CA ILE A 21 -9.61 14.18 5.34
C ILE A 21 -10.02 13.01 6.20
N ASP A 22 -11.29 12.62 6.13
CA ASP A 22 -11.87 11.54 6.94
C ASP A 22 -13.02 10.85 6.22
N THR A 23 -13.56 9.80 6.84
CA THR A 23 -14.68 9.01 6.34
C THR A 23 -15.94 9.30 7.15
N VAL A 24 -17.06 9.47 6.45
CA VAL A 24 -18.38 9.58 7.08
C VAL A 24 -18.77 8.22 7.68
N ILE A 25 -19.01 8.18 8.98
CA ILE A 25 -19.46 6.97 9.69
C ILE A 25 -20.96 6.97 10.00
N GLU A 26 -21.59 8.14 10.03
CA GLU A 26 -23.02 8.27 10.30
C GLU A 26 -23.57 9.53 9.62
N VAL A 27 -24.82 9.46 9.14
CA VAL A 27 -25.55 10.60 8.57
C VAL A 27 -26.89 10.70 9.28
N ASN A 28 -27.23 11.87 9.82
CA ASN A 28 -28.50 12.06 10.54
C ASN A 28 -29.64 12.50 9.61
N VAL A 29 -30.83 12.69 10.18
CA VAL A 29 -32.05 13.10 9.44
C VAL A 29 -31.92 14.48 8.78
N ASP A 30 -31.05 15.34 9.30
CA ASP A 30 -30.77 16.69 8.79
C ASP A 30 -29.63 16.69 7.75
N ASN A 31 -29.13 15.51 7.38
CA ASN A 31 -28.01 15.28 6.46
C ASN A 31 -26.65 15.77 6.99
N ASP A 32 -26.53 16.05 8.29
CA ASP A 32 -25.25 16.28 8.95
C ASP A 32 -24.50 14.97 9.13
N CYS A 33 -23.17 15.06 9.14
CA CYS A 33 -22.29 13.91 9.04
C CYS A 33 -21.44 13.77 10.30
N LYS A 34 -21.32 12.54 10.79
CA LYS A 34 -20.37 12.17 11.83
C LYS A 34 -19.12 11.61 11.18
N LEU A 35 -17.96 12.13 11.56
CA LEU A 35 -16.65 11.71 11.04
C LEU A 35 -15.87 10.96 12.12
N ALA A 36 -15.06 9.98 11.71
CA ALA A 36 -14.21 9.17 12.59
C ALA A 36 -12.80 9.76 12.72
N LEU A 37 -12.70 10.97 13.28
CA LEU A 37 -11.39 11.60 13.50
C LEU A 37 -10.51 10.68 14.35
N THR A 38 -9.21 10.67 14.05
CA THR A 38 -8.19 9.77 14.63
C THR A 38 -8.30 9.62 16.17
N GLU A 39 -8.74 10.65 16.86
CA GLU A 39 -8.83 10.68 18.34
C GLU A 39 -10.26 10.74 18.89
N ARG A 40 -11.28 10.99 18.04
CA ARG A 40 -12.68 11.14 18.48
C ARG A 40 -13.65 11.20 17.30
N GLU A 41 -14.87 10.73 17.54
CA GLU A 41 -15.97 10.96 16.60
C GLU A 41 -16.59 12.35 16.82
N LYS A 42 -16.88 13.06 15.73
CA LYS A 42 -17.52 14.39 15.82
C LYS A 42 -18.53 14.63 14.71
N TRP A 43 -19.62 15.30 15.05
CA TRP A 43 -20.63 15.79 14.11
C TRP A 43 -20.19 17.10 13.45
N PHE A 44 -20.42 17.17 12.14
CA PHE A 44 -20.20 18.34 11.31
C PHE A 44 -21.45 18.67 10.51
N PHE A 45 -21.73 19.96 10.34
CA PHE A 45 -22.78 20.38 9.43
C PHE A 45 -22.40 20.03 7.99
N CYS A 46 -23.36 19.58 7.18
CA CYS A 46 -23.08 19.21 5.79
C CYS A 46 -22.46 20.31 4.92
N GLN A 47 -22.67 21.58 5.31
CA GLN A 47 -22.10 22.76 4.65
C GLN A 47 -20.64 23.03 5.02
N ASP A 48 -20.15 22.45 6.13
CA ASP A 48 -18.78 22.64 6.65
C ASP A 48 -17.84 21.52 6.17
N ILE A 49 -18.36 20.59 5.37
CA ILE A 49 -17.61 19.48 4.77
C ILE A 49 -17.71 19.52 3.24
N ALA A 50 -16.65 19.09 2.58
CA ALA A 50 -16.59 18.95 1.13
C ALA A 50 -16.11 17.54 0.77
N PRO A 51 -16.33 17.02 -0.45
CA PRO A 51 -15.68 15.79 -0.87
C PRO A 51 -14.17 15.92 -0.77
N ALA A 52 -13.52 14.85 -0.36
CA ALA A 52 -12.08 14.77 -0.39
C ALA A 52 -11.58 14.74 -1.85
N PRO A 53 -10.33 15.19 -2.11
CA PRO A 53 -9.68 15.02 -3.41
C PRO A 53 -9.68 13.55 -3.85
N ALA A 54 -9.67 13.28 -5.16
CA ALA A 54 -9.52 11.91 -5.65
C ALA A 54 -8.20 11.30 -5.16
N LEU A 55 -8.22 10.01 -4.83
CA LEU A 55 -7.00 9.26 -4.53
C LEU A 55 -6.27 8.96 -5.85
N VAL A 56 -4.95 8.97 -5.79
CA VAL A 56 -4.10 8.53 -6.90
C VAL A 56 -3.76 7.06 -6.73
N LEU A 57 -3.63 6.36 -7.84
CA LEU A 57 -3.11 4.99 -7.85
C LEU A 57 -1.59 5.05 -7.77
N VAL A 58 -1.00 4.28 -6.86
CA VAL A 58 0.45 4.14 -6.74
C VAL A 58 0.86 2.67 -6.69
N PRO A 59 2.04 2.30 -7.19
CA PRO A 59 2.52 0.93 -7.09
C PRO A 59 2.76 0.53 -5.63
N GLN A 60 2.71 -0.78 -5.34
CA GLN A 60 2.84 -1.29 -3.96
C GLN A 60 4.11 -0.81 -3.26
N ASN A 61 5.27 -0.88 -3.93
CA ASN A 61 6.55 -0.46 -3.36
C ASN A 61 6.59 1.04 -2.99
N VAL A 62 5.87 1.89 -3.74
CA VAL A 62 5.73 3.32 -3.44
C VAL A 62 4.78 3.52 -2.27
N GLY A 63 3.68 2.77 -2.23
CA GLY A 63 2.75 2.78 -1.09
C GLY A 63 3.45 2.37 0.22
N ASP A 64 4.18 1.26 0.20
CA ASP A 64 4.97 0.77 1.33
C ASP A 64 6.02 1.79 1.78
N TYR A 65 6.69 2.43 0.81
CA TYR A 65 7.62 3.51 1.10
C TYR A 65 6.92 4.65 1.84
N ILE A 66 5.83 5.22 1.31
CA ILE A 66 5.09 6.30 1.97
C ILE A 66 4.64 5.86 3.38
N SER A 67 4.06 4.67 3.51
CA SER A 67 3.54 4.14 4.78
C SER A 67 4.61 3.93 5.83
N SER A 68 5.81 3.48 5.45
CA SER A 68 6.93 3.27 6.39
C SER A 68 7.38 4.55 7.10
N TRP A 69 7.04 5.71 6.55
CA TRP A 69 7.37 7.03 7.09
C TRP A 69 6.17 7.76 7.70
N LYS A 70 4.94 7.34 7.38
CA LYS A 70 3.72 7.90 7.99
C LYS A 70 3.56 7.44 9.44
N GLY A 71 3.17 8.37 10.32
CA GLY A 71 2.82 8.06 11.72
C GLY A 71 3.98 7.80 12.68
N VAL A 72 5.23 7.74 12.21
CA VAL A 72 6.41 7.53 13.09
C VAL A 72 6.73 8.75 13.96
N SER A 73 6.19 9.92 13.63
CA SER A 73 6.69 11.20 14.19
C SER A 73 5.64 12.24 14.58
N GLY A 74 4.34 11.91 14.53
CA GLY A 74 3.27 12.88 14.85
C GLY A 74 3.27 14.13 13.94
N ARG A 75 3.83 14.00 12.74
CA ARG A 75 3.96 15.08 11.75
C ARG A 75 2.65 15.30 11.00
N THR A 76 2.43 16.53 10.52
CA THR A 76 1.36 16.80 9.54
C THR A 76 1.74 16.21 8.18
N SER A 77 0.76 16.00 7.30
CA SER A 77 1.01 15.45 5.95
C SER A 77 2.00 16.32 5.14
N GLU A 78 2.02 17.64 5.33
CA GLU A 78 2.98 18.55 4.69
C GLU A 78 4.40 18.36 5.23
N GLN A 79 4.54 18.13 6.53
CA GLN A 79 5.83 17.82 7.15
C GLN A 79 6.34 16.45 6.72
N GLU A 80 5.45 15.47 6.57
CA GLU A 80 5.77 14.16 5.99
C GLU A 80 6.24 14.31 4.54
N LEU A 81 5.55 15.12 3.73
CA LEU A 81 5.95 15.41 2.35
C LEU A 81 7.34 16.05 2.28
N TYR A 82 7.59 17.09 3.09
CA TYR A 82 8.89 17.75 3.13
C TYR A 82 10.02 16.76 3.43
N PHE A 83 9.83 15.91 4.45
CA PHE A 83 10.81 14.91 4.84
C PHE A 83 11.07 13.86 3.75
N LEU A 84 10.01 13.38 3.11
CA LEU A 84 10.13 12.41 2.01
C LEU A 84 10.84 13.00 0.79
N LEU A 85 10.59 14.28 0.48
CA LEU A 85 11.29 14.99 -0.59
C LEU A 85 12.78 15.19 -0.27
N GLU A 86 13.11 15.62 0.94
CA GLU A 86 14.51 15.76 1.38
C GLU A 86 15.27 14.45 1.20
N ARG A 87 14.69 13.33 1.66
CA ARG A 87 15.28 12.01 1.52
C ARG A 87 15.41 11.56 0.07
N HIS A 88 14.42 11.83 -0.77
CA HIS A 88 14.49 11.55 -2.20
C HIS A 88 15.67 12.30 -2.86
N TYR A 89 15.90 13.56 -2.49
CA TYR A 89 17.03 14.33 -3.01
C TYR A 89 18.38 13.87 -2.45
N GLU A 90 18.46 13.50 -1.17
CA GLU A 90 19.66 12.88 -0.59
C GLU A 90 20.06 11.61 -1.34
N ASP A 91 19.09 10.76 -1.70
CA ASP A 91 19.35 9.54 -2.49
C ASP A 91 19.90 9.88 -3.89
N ILE A 92 19.44 10.97 -4.53
CA ILE A 92 19.96 11.45 -5.82
C ILE A 92 21.42 11.91 -5.67
N ASP A 93 21.71 12.69 -4.64
CA ASP A 93 23.04 13.23 -4.37
C ASP A 93 24.03 12.12 -4.04
N MET A 94 23.64 11.15 -3.21
CA MET A 94 24.48 9.98 -2.89
C MET A 94 24.76 9.11 -4.13
N ARG A 95 23.86 9.11 -5.11
CA ARG A 95 24.04 8.40 -6.39
C ARG A 95 24.92 9.16 -7.38
N ASN A 96 25.43 10.34 -7.04
CA ASN A 96 26.26 11.20 -7.90
C ASN A 96 25.62 11.43 -9.29
N GLY A 97 24.30 11.55 -9.36
CA GLY A 97 23.58 11.79 -10.62
C GLY A 97 23.49 10.59 -11.57
N ASN A 98 23.82 9.37 -11.12
CA ASN A 98 23.66 8.15 -11.93
C ASN A 98 22.19 7.71 -12.14
N GLY A 99 21.23 8.54 -11.75
CA GLY A 99 19.80 8.24 -11.81
C GLY A 99 19.38 7.13 -10.86
N PHE A 100 18.08 6.82 -10.90
CA PHE A 100 17.51 5.71 -10.15
C PHE A 100 17.54 4.43 -10.97
N GLU A 101 17.56 3.30 -10.27
CA GLU A 101 17.36 2.00 -10.92
C GLU A 101 15.93 1.96 -11.47
N GLU A 102 15.77 1.49 -12.71
CA GLU A 102 14.46 1.40 -13.37
C GLU A 102 13.50 0.55 -12.52
N GLY A 103 12.30 1.06 -12.28
CA GLY A 103 11.29 0.39 -11.44
C GLY A 103 11.50 0.56 -9.92
N SER A 104 12.56 1.24 -9.48
CA SER A 104 12.70 1.64 -8.07
C SER A 104 11.72 2.76 -7.69
N VAL A 105 11.48 2.91 -6.39
CA VAL A 105 10.65 4.00 -5.85
C VAL A 105 11.14 5.37 -6.33
N GLY A 106 12.45 5.59 -6.39
CA GLY A 106 13.01 6.86 -6.86
C GLY A 106 12.77 7.12 -8.35
N ASP A 107 12.86 6.08 -9.20
CA ASP A 107 12.53 6.19 -10.62
C ASP A 107 11.04 6.50 -10.82
N TRP A 108 10.16 5.87 -10.02
CA TRP A 108 8.74 6.17 -10.05
C TRP A 108 8.42 7.60 -9.59
N ILE A 109 8.99 8.05 -8.47
CA ILE A 109 8.80 9.43 -7.96
C ILE A 109 9.24 10.45 -8.99
N GLN A 110 10.37 10.24 -9.64
CA GLN A 110 10.89 11.16 -10.65
C GLN A 110 9.94 11.30 -11.86
N ARG A 111 9.29 10.20 -12.28
CA ARG A 111 8.34 10.19 -13.40
C ARG A 111 6.92 10.61 -13.02
N ASN A 112 6.53 10.43 -11.76
CA ASN A 112 5.17 10.62 -11.25
C ASN A 112 5.12 11.62 -10.08
N PHE A 113 5.98 12.64 -10.10
CA PHE A 113 6.20 13.55 -8.98
C PHE A 113 4.92 14.22 -8.45
N GLU A 114 4.02 14.65 -9.34
CA GLU A 114 2.74 15.24 -8.95
C GLU A 114 1.85 14.22 -8.24
N GLN A 115 1.78 12.99 -8.76
CA GLN A 115 1.02 11.91 -8.11
C GLN A 115 1.63 11.57 -6.75
N PHE A 116 2.96 11.55 -6.63
CA PHE A 116 3.62 11.35 -5.35
C PHE A 116 3.22 12.40 -4.30
N ILE A 117 3.22 13.69 -4.66
CA ILE A 117 2.77 14.77 -3.77
C ILE A 117 1.33 14.54 -3.33
N ILE A 118 0.44 14.21 -4.27
CA ILE A 118 -0.97 13.96 -3.97
C ILE A 118 -1.13 12.74 -3.06
N ALA A 119 -0.38 11.66 -3.32
CA ALA A 119 -0.39 10.43 -2.53
C ALA A 119 -0.02 10.70 -1.05
N VAL A 120 1.01 11.51 -0.83
CA VAL A 120 1.45 11.86 0.52
C VAL A 120 0.42 12.75 1.21
N LEU A 121 -0.04 13.83 0.55
CA LEU A 121 -0.93 14.83 1.17
C LEU A 121 -2.37 14.33 1.37
N ASN A 122 -2.93 13.68 0.36
CA ASN A 122 -4.37 13.37 0.29
C ASN A 122 -4.69 11.87 0.44
N GLY A 123 -3.65 11.03 0.48
CA GLY A 123 -3.75 9.57 0.44
C GLY A 123 -3.65 9.01 -0.98
N TYR A 124 -3.54 7.69 -1.06
CA TYR A 124 -3.46 6.92 -2.29
C TYR A 124 -4.23 5.60 -2.18
N GLU A 125 -4.44 4.97 -3.33
CA GLU A 125 -4.83 3.56 -3.44
C GLU A 125 -3.68 2.79 -4.11
N ILE A 126 -3.53 1.51 -3.78
CA ILE A 126 -2.55 0.69 -4.48
C ILE A 126 -3.08 0.36 -5.88
N ASP A 127 -2.26 0.62 -6.88
CA ASP A 127 -2.51 0.16 -8.24
C ASP A 127 -2.46 -1.37 -8.27
N LYS A 128 -3.65 -1.98 -8.30
CA LYS A 128 -3.80 -3.44 -8.41
C LYS A 128 -3.30 -4.00 -9.75
N THR A 129 -3.00 -3.15 -10.72
CA THR A 129 -2.41 -3.56 -12.00
C THR A 129 -0.87 -3.63 -11.94
N GLU A 130 -0.24 -3.01 -10.93
CA GLU A 130 1.20 -3.05 -10.69
C GLU A 130 1.60 -3.86 -9.44
N THR A 131 0.66 -4.49 -8.75
CA THR A 131 0.99 -5.49 -7.71
C THR A 131 1.59 -6.70 -8.41
N GLU A 132 2.87 -6.99 -8.15
CA GLU A 132 3.48 -8.21 -8.68
C GLU A 132 2.62 -9.41 -8.25
N PRO A 133 2.09 -10.20 -9.20
CA PRO A 133 1.27 -11.34 -8.85
C PRO A 133 2.07 -12.26 -7.93
N LEU A 134 1.46 -12.60 -6.80
CA LEU A 134 2.01 -13.61 -5.91
C LEU A 134 1.65 -14.99 -6.41
N TYR A 135 2.55 -15.93 -6.22
CA TYR A 135 2.42 -17.31 -6.63
C TYR A 135 2.73 -18.24 -5.47
N GLU A 136 1.93 -19.29 -5.34
CA GLU A 136 2.26 -20.47 -4.53
C GLU A 136 2.87 -21.53 -5.44
N ILE A 137 3.99 -22.14 -5.02
CA ILE A 137 4.60 -23.24 -5.77
C ILE A 137 4.04 -24.56 -5.21
N VAL A 138 3.05 -25.12 -5.91
CA VAL A 138 2.30 -26.29 -5.45
C VAL A 138 2.88 -27.56 -6.07
N ILE A 139 3.61 -28.35 -5.29
CA ILE A 139 4.25 -29.59 -5.75
C ILE A 139 3.24 -30.73 -5.82
N VAL A 140 2.37 -30.86 -4.81
CA VAL A 140 1.34 -31.92 -4.75
C VAL A 140 0.00 -31.31 -4.35
N ARG A 141 -1.04 -31.61 -5.14
CA ARG A 141 -2.45 -31.20 -4.90
C ARG A 141 -3.26 -32.38 -4.38
N ARG A 142 -2.98 -32.86 -3.17
CA ARG A 142 -3.80 -33.86 -2.47
C ARG A 142 -4.55 -33.19 -1.31
N ASP A 143 -5.17 -33.99 -0.44
CA ASP A 143 -5.96 -33.52 0.70
C ASP A 143 -5.18 -32.55 1.61
N ASP A 144 -3.86 -32.75 1.73
CA ASP A 144 -2.93 -31.79 2.30
C ASP A 144 -1.93 -31.37 1.20
N ARG A 145 -1.94 -30.08 0.83
CA ARG A 145 -1.13 -29.58 -0.28
C ARG A 145 0.34 -29.59 0.12
N GLN A 146 1.23 -29.93 -0.81
CA GLN A 146 2.66 -29.71 -0.59
C GLN A 146 3.10 -28.44 -1.30
N LEU A 147 3.56 -27.47 -0.52
CA LEU A 147 3.97 -26.16 -0.99
C LEU A 147 5.47 -25.97 -0.79
N LEU A 148 6.06 -25.11 -1.61
CA LEU A 148 7.38 -24.57 -1.34
C LEU A 148 7.28 -23.46 -0.28
N PHE A 149 8.13 -23.52 0.73
CA PHE A 149 8.23 -22.53 1.79
C PHE A 149 9.63 -21.96 1.88
N GLU A 150 9.73 -20.70 2.30
CA GLU A 150 10.97 -20.11 2.82
C GLU A 150 10.95 -20.17 4.35
N ILE A 151 11.90 -20.91 4.91
CA ILE A 151 12.04 -21.19 6.34
C ILE A 151 13.39 -20.64 6.81
N GLY A 152 13.39 -19.40 7.29
CA GLY A 152 14.62 -18.70 7.65
C GLY A 152 15.50 -18.47 6.42
N TYR A 153 16.57 -19.25 6.27
CA TYR A 153 17.49 -19.17 5.12
C TYR A 153 17.42 -20.38 4.19
N SER A 154 16.49 -21.32 4.42
CA SER A 154 16.28 -22.48 3.57
C SER A 154 14.99 -22.37 2.78
N ILE A 155 14.96 -23.05 1.63
CA ILE A 155 13.75 -23.29 0.86
C ILE A 155 13.40 -24.78 1.01
N GLU A 156 12.19 -25.08 1.44
CA GLU A 156 11.76 -26.45 1.75
C GLU A 156 10.36 -26.75 1.19
N VAL A 157 10.15 -27.98 0.73
CA VAL A 157 8.81 -28.48 0.39
C VAL A 157 8.22 -29.12 1.64
N ARG A 158 7.11 -28.59 2.13
CA ARG A 158 6.40 -29.09 3.32
C ARG A 158 4.91 -29.24 3.03
N ASN A 159 4.20 -29.93 3.90
CA ASN A 159 2.75 -29.93 3.84
C ASN A 159 2.23 -28.56 4.28
N GLU A 160 1.14 -28.11 3.68
CA GLU A 160 0.51 -26.83 4.01
C GLU A 160 0.07 -26.80 5.48
N SER A 161 -0.45 -27.94 5.97
CA SER A 161 -0.86 -28.07 7.38
C SER A 161 0.29 -27.94 8.38
N ASP A 162 1.55 -28.11 7.95
CA ASP A 162 2.72 -27.89 8.80
C ASP A 162 2.98 -26.39 9.05
N ASN A 163 2.44 -25.52 8.21
CA ASN A 163 2.61 -24.07 8.34
C ASN A 163 1.55 -23.48 9.27
N GLU A 164 1.90 -23.27 10.55
CA GLU A 164 1.08 -22.52 11.51
C GLU A 164 1.05 -21.00 11.24
N GLY A 165 1.37 -20.57 10.00
CA GLY A 165 1.40 -19.18 9.56
C GLY A 165 2.76 -18.47 9.72
N TYR A 166 3.81 -19.22 10.06
CA TYR A 166 5.15 -18.65 10.34
C TYR A 166 6.08 -18.63 9.13
N TRP A 167 5.84 -19.49 8.13
CA TRP A 167 6.71 -19.63 6.97
C TRP A 167 6.12 -18.91 5.77
N LYS A 168 6.98 -18.25 5.01
CA LYS A 168 6.56 -17.57 3.77
C LYS A 168 6.27 -18.62 2.71
N GLN A 169 5.10 -18.54 2.10
CA GLN A 169 4.58 -19.52 1.12
C GLN A 169 4.21 -18.90 -0.24
N GLN A 170 4.22 -17.58 -0.32
CA GLN A 170 3.86 -16.81 -1.51
C GLN A 170 5.07 -16.04 -2.00
N PHE A 171 5.29 -16.07 -3.31
CA PHE A 171 6.49 -15.54 -3.95
C PHE A 171 6.13 -14.72 -5.19
N THR A 172 6.92 -13.68 -5.48
CA THR A 172 6.82 -13.00 -6.78
C THR A 172 7.58 -13.77 -7.86
N GLU A 173 7.30 -13.49 -9.14
CA GLU A 173 8.04 -14.12 -10.26
C GLU A 173 9.57 -13.93 -10.16
N ALA A 174 10.00 -12.75 -9.72
CA ALA A 174 11.41 -12.45 -9.53
C ALA A 174 12.05 -13.30 -8.42
N GLU A 175 11.31 -13.58 -7.34
CA GLU A 175 11.75 -14.45 -6.27
C GLU A 175 11.85 -15.90 -6.73
N ILE A 176 10.86 -16.39 -7.48
CA ILE A 176 10.89 -17.74 -8.06
C ILE A 176 12.08 -17.90 -9.00
N LEU A 177 12.37 -16.91 -9.84
CA LEU A 177 13.54 -16.94 -10.74
C LEU A 177 14.87 -17.04 -9.94
N LYS A 178 14.98 -16.33 -8.81
CA LYS A 178 16.14 -16.43 -7.92
C LYS A 178 16.25 -17.83 -7.31
N ILE A 179 15.15 -18.38 -6.82
CA ILE A 179 15.08 -19.73 -6.24
C ILE A 179 15.48 -20.78 -7.27
N ASP A 180 14.94 -20.71 -8.49
CA ASP A 180 15.25 -21.62 -9.59
C ASP A 180 16.75 -21.64 -9.90
N LYS A 181 17.35 -20.44 -10.00
CA LYS A 181 18.77 -20.27 -10.27
C LYS A 181 19.65 -20.81 -9.13
N ALA A 182 19.24 -20.60 -7.89
CA ALA A 182 19.99 -21.06 -6.72
C ALA A 182 19.93 -22.58 -6.52
N ASN A 183 18.80 -23.21 -6.81
CA ASN A 183 18.55 -24.63 -6.52
C ASN A 183 18.69 -25.55 -7.74
N GLY A 184 18.92 -24.99 -8.94
CA GLY A 184 18.99 -25.77 -10.19
C GLY A 184 17.69 -26.52 -10.52
N THR A 185 16.57 -26.08 -9.95
CA THR A 185 15.23 -26.66 -10.11
C THR A 185 14.34 -25.64 -10.80
N ASN A 186 13.30 -26.09 -11.50
CA ASN A 186 12.42 -25.22 -12.30
C ASN A 186 11.04 -25.10 -11.61
N TYR A 187 11.01 -24.49 -10.43
CA TYR A 187 9.82 -24.35 -9.60
C TYR A 187 8.73 -23.50 -10.24
N ARG A 188 9.09 -22.56 -11.13
CA ARG A 188 8.09 -21.78 -11.89
C ARG A 188 7.10 -22.63 -12.68
N LEU A 189 7.43 -23.87 -13.04
CA LEU A 189 6.48 -24.78 -13.71
C LEU A 189 5.31 -25.21 -12.82
N PHE A 190 5.48 -25.09 -11.51
CA PHE A 190 4.51 -25.45 -10.49
C PHE A 190 3.88 -24.23 -9.80
N ALA A 191 4.26 -23.02 -10.23
CA ALA A 191 3.73 -21.77 -9.70
C ALA A 191 2.26 -21.60 -10.08
N VAL A 192 1.43 -21.37 -9.08
CA VAL A 192 -0.01 -21.10 -9.21
C VAL A 192 -0.23 -19.70 -8.68
N ARG A 193 -0.81 -18.83 -9.51
CA ARG A 193 -1.13 -17.47 -9.10
C ARG A 193 -2.10 -17.52 -7.92
N VAL A 194 -1.79 -16.76 -6.87
CA VAL A 194 -2.71 -16.50 -5.78
C VAL A 194 -3.70 -15.46 -6.25
N GLU A 195 -4.96 -15.83 -6.37
CA GLU A 195 -6.03 -14.87 -6.55
C GLU A 195 -6.29 -14.22 -5.18
N GLU A 196 -6.14 -12.89 -5.08
CA GLU A 196 -6.62 -12.19 -3.90
C GLU A 196 -8.12 -12.44 -3.79
N VAL A 197 -8.54 -13.03 -2.67
CA VAL A 197 -9.97 -13.11 -2.34
C VAL A 197 -10.44 -11.67 -2.13
N GLU A 198 -11.36 -11.21 -2.98
CA GLU A 198 -12.00 -9.89 -2.90
C GLU A 198 -12.58 -9.58 -1.50
#